data_AF-A0A4D6NWY0-F1
#
_entry.id   AF-A0A4D6NWY0-F1
#
_cell.length_a   1.000
_cell.length_b   1.000
_cell.length_c   1.000
_cell.angle_alpha   90.00
_cell.angle_beta   90.00
_cell.angle_gamma   90.00
#
_symmetry.space_group_name_H-M   'P 1'
#
loop_
_entity.id
_entity.type
_entity.pdbx_description
1 polymer ?
#
loop_
_entity_poly.entity_id
_entity_poly.type
_entity_poly.pdbx_seq_one_letter_code
_entity_poly.pdbx_strand_id
1 'polypeptide(L)'
;MNDTSILIQLVSSPPTWATVIAAAFLLITLALSMYLLFEHLSAYKNPEEQKFLIGVILMVPCYSIESFVSLVNPSIGVDCEILRDCYESFAMYCFGRYLVACLGGEERTIQFMERQSRLSVKTPLLQHSSDKATVNHPFPLNYFFKPWKLGHRFYQIIKFGIVQYMLIKAFTAILAVILEAFGVYCEGEFKPGCG
;
A
#
# COMPACT_ATOMS: atom_id res chain seq x y z
N MET A 1 14.85 35.34 16.06
CA MET A 1 13.50 34.75 15.93
C MET A 1 12.78 35.64 14.94
N ASN A 2 13.02 35.39 13.66
CA ASN A 2 13.08 36.40 12.60
C ASN A 2 11.90 36.23 11.64
N ASP A 3 11.47 37.35 11.05
CA ASP A 3 10.33 37.53 10.12
C ASP A 3 10.12 36.43 9.05
N THR A 4 11.15 35.65 8.73
CA THR A 4 11.07 34.47 7.87
C THR A 4 10.14 33.37 8.39
N SER A 5 10.04 33.14 9.71
CA SER A 5 9.10 32.14 10.26
C SER A 5 7.64 32.58 10.14
N ILE A 6 7.39 33.89 10.22
CA ILE A 6 6.06 34.49 10.08
C ILE A 6 5.64 34.51 8.60
N LEU A 7 6.58 34.81 7.69
CA LEU A 7 6.34 34.72 6.24
C LEU A 7 6.10 33.29 5.76
N ILE A 8 6.81 32.29 6.30
CA ILE A 8 6.56 30.88 6.01
C ILE A 8 5.19 30.44 6.56
N GLN A 9 4.82 30.85 7.77
CA GLN A 9 3.48 30.60 8.32
C GLN A 9 2.36 31.28 7.52
N LEU A 10 2.57 32.52 7.04
CA LEU A 10 1.58 33.26 6.22
C LEU A 10 1.47 32.74 4.78
N VAL A 11 2.56 32.25 4.19
CA VAL A 11 2.58 31.64 2.84
C VAL A 11 2.02 30.22 2.85
N SER A 12 2.21 29.49 3.96
CA SER A 12 1.84 28.07 4.08
C SER A 12 0.51 27.82 4.80
N SER A 13 -0.19 28.85 5.28
CA SER A 13 -1.50 28.69 5.91
C SER A 13 -2.54 28.37 4.83
N PRO A 14 -3.11 27.14 4.80
CA PRO A 14 -4.15 26.82 3.85
C PRO A 14 -5.35 27.74 4.07
N PRO A 15 -6.09 28.08 3.00
CA PRO A 15 -7.27 28.91 3.17
C PRO A 15 -8.26 28.20 4.11
N THR A 16 -8.89 28.98 4.99
CA THR A 16 -9.76 28.45 6.07
C THR A 16 -10.89 27.58 5.52
N TRP A 17 -11.47 27.96 4.37
CA TRP A 17 -12.51 27.18 3.71
C TRP A 17 -12.02 25.78 3.30
N ALA A 18 -10.78 25.64 2.84
CA ALA A 18 -10.22 24.34 2.44
C ALA A 18 -9.98 23.45 3.66
N THR A 19 -9.50 24.03 4.76
CA THR A 19 -9.30 23.30 6.02
C THR A 19 -10.62 22.78 6.60
N VAL A 20 -11.69 23.59 6.54
CA VAL A 20 -13.02 23.18 7.01
C VAL A 20 -13.58 22.04 6.16
N ILE A 21 -13.45 22.13 4.84
CA ILE A 21 -13.89 21.06 3.92
C ILE A 21 -13.10 19.78 4.18
N ALA A 22 -11.76 19.87 4.27
CA ALA A 22 -10.90 18.73 4.55
C ALA A 22 -11.24 18.07 5.89
N ALA A 23 -11.49 18.85 6.94
CA ALA A 23 -11.91 18.34 8.24
C ALA A 23 -13.26 17.61 8.17
N ALA A 24 -14.23 18.13 7.42
CA ALA A 24 -15.52 17.48 7.23
C ALA A 24 -15.38 16.10 6.56
N PHE A 25 -14.60 16.02 5.47
CA PHE A 25 -14.31 14.76 4.80
C PHE A 25 -13.54 13.78 5.69
N LEU A 26 -12.53 14.26 6.43
CA LEU A 26 -11.80 13.46 7.42
C LEU A 26 -12.75 12.80 8.42
N LEU A 27 -13.66 13.57 9.01
CA LEU A 27 -14.62 13.05 10.00
C LEU A 27 -15.55 12.00 9.40
N ILE A 28 -16.04 12.23 8.18
CA ILE A 28 -16.87 11.24 7.46
C ILE A 28 -16.08 9.96 7.21
N THR A 29 -14.85 10.07 6.71
CA THR A 29 -14.00 8.90 6.44
C THR A 29 -13.66 8.12 7.72
N LEU A 30 -13.34 8.81 8.81
CA LEU A 30 -13.10 8.17 10.10
C LEU A 30 -14.36 7.47 10.62
N ALA A 31 -15.53 8.11 10.53
CA ALA A 31 -16.79 7.50 10.97
C ALA A 31 -17.12 6.23 10.17
N LEU A 32 -17.00 6.28 8.83
CA LEU A 32 -17.24 5.13 7.96
C LEU A 32 -16.22 4.00 8.19
N SER A 33 -14.95 4.35 8.36
CA SER A 33 -13.91 3.35 8.64
C SER A 33 -14.13 2.68 10.00
N MET A 34 -14.46 3.45 11.04
CA MET A 34 -14.76 2.91 12.37
C MET A 34 -16.01 2.03 12.35
N TYR A 35 -17.04 2.40 11.58
CA TYR A 35 -18.22 1.55 11.37
C TYR A 35 -17.84 0.22 10.72
N LEU A 36 -17.06 0.25 9.64
CA LEU A 36 -16.61 -0.96 8.93
C LEU A 36 -15.76 -1.86 9.84
N LEU A 37 -14.84 -1.28 10.62
CA LEU A 37 -14.05 -2.01 11.61
C LEU A 37 -14.93 -2.66 12.68
N PHE A 38 -15.91 -1.92 13.20
CA PHE A 38 -16.84 -2.43 14.20
C PHE A 38 -17.67 -3.61 13.65
N GLU A 39 -18.13 -3.54 12.40
CA GLU A 39 -18.87 -4.63 11.77
C GLU A 39 -18.02 -5.90 11.66
N HIS A 40 -16.77 -5.77 11.20
CA HIS A 40 -15.85 -6.92 11.11
C HIS A 40 -15.46 -7.49 12.48
N LEU A 41 -15.32 -6.65 13.50
CA LEU A 41 -15.03 -7.08 14.87
C LEU A 41 -16.25 -7.70 15.57
N SER A 42 -17.45 -7.20 15.29
CA SER A 42 -18.70 -7.72 15.85
C SER A 42 -19.05 -9.08 15.23
N ALA A 43 -18.82 -9.24 13.92
CA ALA A 43 -19.00 -10.49 13.20
C ALA A 43 -17.70 -11.31 13.06
N TYR A 44 -16.91 -11.43 14.14
CA TYR A 44 -15.60 -12.10 14.13
C TYR A 44 -15.69 -13.64 14.12
N LYS A 45 -16.07 -14.21 12.98
CA LYS A 45 -16.26 -15.66 12.79
C LYS A 45 -15.00 -16.39 12.30
N ASN A 46 -14.20 -15.75 11.45
CA ASN A 46 -13.01 -16.34 10.81
C ASN A 46 -11.76 -15.55 11.21
N PRO A 47 -11.11 -15.88 12.33
CA PRO A 47 -10.00 -15.09 12.86
C PRO A 47 -8.78 -15.04 11.92
N GLU A 48 -8.54 -16.12 11.17
CA GLU A 48 -7.42 -16.20 10.21
C GLU A 48 -7.54 -15.17 9.07
N GLU A 49 -8.75 -14.91 8.59
CA GLU A 49 -9.00 -13.96 7.49
C GLU A 49 -9.16 -12.54 8.03
N GLN A 50 -9.97 -12.38 9.08
CA GLN A 50 -10.39 -11.07 9.57
C GLN A 50 -9.24 -10.29 10.23
N LYS A 51 -8.28 -10.95 10.88
CA LYS A 51 -7.11 -10.26 11.47
C LYS A 51 -6.31 -9.49 10.42
N PHE A 52 -6.14 -10.07 9.23
CA PHE A 52 -5.41 -9.44 8.14
C PHE A 52 -6.26 -8.40 7.42
N LEU A 53 -7.56 -8.66 7.27
CA LEU A 53 -8.49 -7.69 6.69
C LEU A 53 -8.57 -6.40 7.49
N ILE A 54 -8.60 -6.49 8.83
CA ILE A 54 -8.57 -5.31 9.72
C ILE A 54 -7.32 -4.46 9.47
N GLY A 55 -6.16 -5.10 9.29
CA GLY A 55 -4.92 -4.41 8.93
C GLY A 55 -4.98 -3.70 7.57
N VAL A 56 -5.77 -4.19 6.61
CA VAL A 56 -5.97 -3.49 5.33
C VAL A 56 -6.93 -2.30 5.50
N ILE A 57 -8.02 -2.49 6.24
CA ILE A 57 -9.04 -1.43 6.45
C ILE A 57 -8.47 -0.22 7.20
N LEU A 58 -7.58 -0.46 8.17
CA LEU A 58 -6.90 0.58 8.94
C LEU A 58 -5.98 1.48 8.08
N MET A 59 -5.75 1.16 6.80
CA MET A 59 -5.10 2.06 5.84
C MET A 59 -5.91 3.34 5.61
N VAL A 60 -7.23 3.24 5.47
CA VAL A 60 -8.12 4.38 5.19
C VAL A 60 -7.99 5.50 6.24
N PRO A 61 -8.12 5.24 7.55
CA PRO A 61 -8.01 6.29 8.56
C PRO A 61 -6.59 6.84 8.68
N CYS A 62 -5.55 6.01 8.50
CA CYS A 62 -4.16 6.47 8.49
C CYS A 62 -3.91 7.50 7.38
N TYR A 63 -4.36 7.24 6.16
CA TYR A 63 -4.20 8.15 5.03
C TYR A 63 -5.00 9.43 5.22
N SER A 64 -6.25 9.34 5.70
CA SER A 64 -7.06 10.54 5.93
C SER A 64 -6.46 11.47 6.99
N ILE A 65 -5.95 10.90 8.09
CA ILE A 65 -5.29 11.67 9.16
C ILE A 65 -4.02 12.32 8.62
N GLU A 66 -3.15 11.55 7.95
CA GLU A 66 -1.91 12.07 7.37
C GLU A 66 -2.18 13.20 6.38
N SER A 67 -3.14 13.02 5.45
CA SER A 67 -3.52 14.06 4.49
C SER A 67 -4.02 15.34 5.16
N PHE A 68 -4.76 15.24 6.27
CA PHE A 68 -5.20 16.41 7.02
C PHE A 68 -4.05 17.07 7.80
N VAL A 69 -3.17 16.27 8.41
CA VAL A 69 -2.00 16.79 9.14
C VAL A 69 -1.05 17.51 8.19
N SER A 70 -0.78 16.93 7.02
CA SER A 70 0.05 17.52 5.97
C SER A 70 -0.51 18.86 5.47
N LEU A 71 -1.85 18.97 5.37
CA LEU A 71 -2.52 20.23 5.01
C LEU A 71 -2.35 21.33 6.08
N VAL A 72 -2.47 20.99 7.37
CA VAL A 72 -2.47 21.97 8.46
C VAL A 72 -1.05 22.35 8.90
N ASN A 73 -0.15 21.37 9.01
CA ASN A 73 1.22 21.54 9.47
C ASN A 73 2.17 20.69 8.60
N PRO A 74 2.70 21.27 7.51
CA PRO A 74 3.61 20.54 6.61
C PRO A 74 4.84 19.96 7.32
N SER A 75 5.35 20.62 8.36
CA SER A 75 6.50 20.14 9.12
C SER A 75 6.23 18.85 9.90
N ILE A 76 4.99 18.63 10.36
CA ILE A 76 4.57 17.37 11.00
C ILE A 76 4.11 16.37 9.92
N GLY A 77 3.68 16.88 8.76
CA GLY A 77 3.29 16.09 7.59
C GLY A 77 4.37 15.10 7.19
N VAL A 78 5.64 15.50 7.18
CA VAL A 78 6.75 14.63 6.77
C VAL A 78 6.91 13.42 7.71
N ASP A 79 6.90 13.65 9.03
CA ASP A 79 6.92 12.57 10.03
C ASP A 79 5.73 11.60 9.87
N CYS A 80 4.53 12.15 9.62
CA CYS A 80 3.32 11.36 9.38
C CYS A 80 3.38 10.57 8.06
N GLU A 81 4.00 11.12 7.02
CA GLU A 81 4.22 10.47 5.73
C GLU A 81 5.15 9.26 5.87
N ILE A 82 6.23 9.37 6.65
CA ILE A 82 7.13 8.25 6.94
C ILE A 82 6.37 7.11 7.66
N LEU A 83 5.54 7.45 8.65
CA LEU A 83 4.70 6.48 9.35
C LEU A 83 3.69 5.81 8.40
N ARG A 84 3.06 6.58 7.51
CA ARG A 84 2.15 6.08 6.48
C ARG A 84 2.84 5.13 5.52
N ASP A 85 4.06 5.45 5.08
CA ASP A 85 4.84 4.62 4.16
C ASP A 85 5.25 3.30 4.81
N CYS A 86 5.58 3.33 6.11
CA CYS A 86 5.79 2.10 6.90
C CYS A 86 4.50 1.29 7.02
N TYR A 87 3.37 1.95 7.26
CA TYR A 87 2.06 1.30 7.33
C TYR A 87 1.66 0.64 6.01
N GLU A 88 1.91 1.28 4.87
CA GLU A 88 1.62 0.72 3.55
C GLU A 88 2.34 -0.62 3.33
N SER A 89 3.58 -0.71 3.80
CA SER A 89 4.37 -1.94 3.75
C SER A 89 3.72 -3.07 4.57
N PHE A 90 3.21 -2.75 5.76
CA PHE A 90 2.47 -3.67 6.62
C PHE A 90 1.11 -4.05 6.00
N ALA A 91 0.40 -3.10 5.41
CA ALA A 91 -0.88 -3.33 4.74
C ALA A 91 -0.72 -4.29 3.55
N MET A 92 0.35 -4.17 2.77
CA MET A 92 0.65 -5.09 1.67
C MET A 92 0.89 -6.53 2.15
N TYR A 93 1.60 -6.69 3.27
CA TYR A 93 1.76 -8.00 3.92
C TYR A 93 0.41 -8.57 4.38
N CYS A 94 -0.40 -7.76 5.07
CA CYS A 94 -1.75 -8.15 5.49
C CYS A 94 -2.61 -8.56 4.30
N PHE A 95 -2.61 -7.78 3.22
CA PHE A 95 -3.35 -8.08 2.00
C PHE A 95 -2.93 -9.42 1.38
N GLY A 96 -1.62 -9.68 1.25
CA GLY A 96 -1.13 -10.95 0.73
C GLY A 96 -1.54 -12.15 1.59
N ARG A 97 -1.47 -12.01 2.92
CA ARG A 97 -1.92 -13.05 3.86
C ARG A 97 -3.42 -13.24 3.86
N TYR A 98 -4.19 -12.17 3.69
CA TYR A 98 -5.64 -12.20 3.56
C TYR A 98 -6.06 -13.00 2.32
N LEU A 99 -5.45 -12.75 1.16
CA LEU A 99 -5.74 -13.52 -0.06
C LEU A 99 -5.47 -15.03 0.11
N VAL A 100 -4.36 -15.38 0.76
CA VAL A 100 -4.02 -16.77 1.06
C VAL A 100 -5.03 -17.40 2.03
N ALA A 101 -5.50 -16.64 3.02
CA ALA A 101 -6.52 -17.10 3.96
C ALA A 101 -7.86 -17.35 3.25
N CYS A 102 -8.32 -16.44 2.38
CA CYS A 102 -9.54 -16.61 1.59
C CYS A 102 -9.51 -17.81 0.63
N LEU A 103 -8.32 -18.21 0.18
CA LEU A 103 -8.11 -19.42 -0.64
C LEU A 103 -8.04 -20.72 0.21
N GLY A 104 -8.21 -20.62 1.53
CA GLY A 104 -8.20 -21.75 2.45
C GLY A 104 -6.79 -22.17 2.88
N GLY A 105 -5.82 -21.25 2.87
CA GLY A 105 -4.46 -21.46 3.36
C GLY A 105 -3.41 -21.65 2.26
N GLU A 106 -2.14 -21.72 2.67
CA GLU A 106 -0.97 -21.77 1.77
C GLU A 106 -1.00 -23.02 0.86
N GLU A 107 -1.25 -24.20 1.42
CA GLU A 107 -1.31 -25.45 0.65
C GLU A 107 -2.43 -25.46 -0.38
N ARG A 108 -3.65 -25.04 0.00
CA ARG A 108 -4.79 -24.98 -0.92
C ARG A 108 -4.58 -23.94 -2.01
N THR A 109 -3.96 -22.81 -1.67
CA THR A 109 -3.57 -21.77 -2.65
C THR A 109 -2.63 -22.35 -3.69
N ILE A 110 -1.56 -23.02 -3.27
CA ILE A 110 -0.58 -23.63 -4.18
C ILE A 110 -1.26 -24.69 -5.05
N GLN A 111 -2.06 -25.58 -4.46
CA GLN A 111 -2.80 -26.60 -5.21
C GLN A 111 -3.79 -25.98 -6.21
N PHE A 112 -4.48 -24.90 -5.84
CA PHE A 112 -5.38 -24.17 -6.73
C PHE A 112 -4.62 -23.62 -7.94
N MET A 113 -3.47 -22.98 -7.70
CA MET A 113 -2.61 -22.44 -8.75
C MET A 113 -2.06 -23.54 -9.67
N GLU A 114 -1.63 -24.67 -9.11
CA GLU A 114 -1.15 -25.81 -9.89
C GLU A 114 -2.26 -26.47 -10.72
N ARG A 115 -3.47 -26.60 -10.16
CA ARG A 115 -4.65 -27.10 -10.90
C ARG A 115 -5.00 -26.19 -12.07
N GLN A 116 -5.01 -24.88 -11.86
CA GLN A 116 -5.30 -23.90 -12.91
C GLN A 116 -4.24 -23.96 -14.03
N SER A 117 -2.97 -24.11 -13.66
CA SER A 117 -1.86 -24.32 -14.60
C SER A 117 -2.05 -25.60 -15.43
N ARG A 118 -2.42 -26.72 -14.80
CA ARG A 118 -2.65 -28.01 -15.48
C ARG A 118 -3.87 -28.01 -16.41
N LEU A 119 -4.96 -27.35 -16.03
CA LEU A 119 -6.18 -27.28 -16.83
C LEU A 119 -5.95 -26.58 -18.17
N SER A 120 -5.15 -25.51 -18.17
CA SER A 120 -4.82 -24.79 -19.41
C SER A 120 -3.88 -25.56 -20.34
N VAL A 121 -3.08 -26.50 -19.83
CA VAL A 121 -2.18 -27.33 -20.66
C VAL A 121 -2.94 -28.45 -21.38
N LYS A 122 -4.05 -28.94 -20.81
CA LYS A 122 -4.81 -30.08 -21.34
C LYS A 122 -5.81 -29.73 -22.44
N THR A 123 -6.06 -28.45 -22.72
CA THR A 123 -6.97 -28.00 -23.78
C THR A 123 -6.24 -27.18 -24.86
N PRO A 124 -5.29 -27.76 -25.61
CA PRO A 124 -4.61 -27.04 -26.70
C PRO A 124 -5.47 -26.86 -27.96
N LEU A 125 -6.64 -27.52 -28.09
CA LEU A 125 -7.43 -27.56 -29.33
C LEU A 125 -8.66 -26.63 -29.38
N LEU A 126 -8.98 -25.91 -28.30
CA LEU A 126 -10.01 -24.85 -28.32
C LEU A 126 -9.32 -23.48 -28.37
N GLN A 127 -8.87 -23.18 -29.58
CA GLN A 127 -8.21 -21.96 -30.02
C GLN A 127 -9.11 -20.72 -29.87
N HIS A 128 -9.11 -20.06 -28.71
CA HIS A 128 -9.31 -18.59 -28.59
C HIS A 128 -9.07 -18.03 -27.16
N SER A 129 -8.78 -18.86 -26.15
CA SER A 129 -8.71 -18.41 -24.75
C SER A 129 -7.55 -19.02 -23.94
N SER A 130 -6.45 -19.35 -24.63
CA SER A 130 -5.23 -19.95 -24.06
C SER A 130 -4.26 -18.91 -23.47
N ASP A 131 -4.77 -17.98 -22.66
CA ASP A 131 -3.95 -17.05 -21.85
C ASP A 131 -4.15 -17.28 -20.34
N LYS A 132 -4.92 -18.30 -19.95
CA LYS A 132 -5.42 -18.43 -18.57
C LYS A 132 -4.45 -19.12 -17.59
N ALA A 133 -3.35 -19.72 -18.06
CA ALA A 133 -2.32 -20.32 -17.19
C ALA A 133 -0.96 -19.60 -17.18
N THR A 134 -0.81 -18.58 -17.99
CA THR A 134 0.38 -17.74 -18.05
C THR A 134 0.04 -16.38 -17.52
N VAL A 135 0.71 -15.98 -16.44
CA VAL A 135 0.65 -14.59 -15.99
C VAL A 135 1.54 -13.80 -16.95
N ASN A 136 0.88 -13.11 -17.88
CA ASN A 136 1.53 -12.16 -18.77
C ASN A 136 1.87 -10.91 -17.97
N HIS A 137 3.11 -10.43 -18.09
CA HIS A 137 3.56 -9.25 -17.39
C HIS A 137 2.92 -7.99 -18.02
N PRO A 138 2.57 -6.97 -17.22
CA PRO A 138 2.16 -5.70 -17.78
C PRO A 138 3.31 -5.04 -18.56
N PHE A 139 2.97 -4.18 -19.52
CA PHE A 139 3.95 -3.36 -20.24
C PHE A 139 4.68 -2.43 -19.25
N PRO A 140 6.03 -2.29 -19.30
CA PRO A 140 6.97 -2.78 -20.31
C PRO A 140 7.64 -4.14 -20.00
N LEU A 141 7.39 -4.73 -18.83
CA LEU A 141 8.07 -5.97 -18.41
C LEU A 141 7.81 -7.16 -19.34
N ASN A 142 6.69 -7.15 -20.08
CA ASN A 142 6.35 -8.17 -21.07
C ASN A 142 7.42 -8.37 -22.16
N TYR A 143 8.23 -7.35 -22.46
CA TYR A 143 9.27 -7.47 -23.48
C TYR A 143 10.53 -8.19 -22.96
N PHE A 144 10.84 -8.01 -21.67
CA PHE A 144 12.06 -8.55 -21.06
C PHE A 144 11.84 -9.92 -20.40
N PHE A 145 10.65 -10.16 -19.86
CA PHE A 145 10.36 -11.36 -19.09
C PHE A 145 9.39 -12.27 -19.81
N LYS A 146 9.76 -13.55 -19.91
CA LYS A 146 8.86 -14.61 -20.36
C LYS A 146 7.67 -14.73 -19.38
N PRO A 147 6.47 -15.10 -19.87
CA PRO A 147 5.30 -15.26 -19.02
C PRO A 147 5.55 -16.31 -17.94
N TRP A 148 5.10 -16.01 -16.71
CA TRP A 148 5.30 -16.91 -15.58
C TRP A 148 4.21 -17.96 -15.52
N LYS A 149 4.61 -19.22 -15.29
CA LYS A 149 3.69 -20.34 -15.11
C LYS A 149 3.16 -20.35 -13.67
N LEU A 150 1.84 -20.47 -13.52
CA LEU A 150 1.21 -20.65 -12.21
C LEU A 150 1.68 -21.95 -11.55
N GLY A 151 2.07 -21.89 -10.27
CA GLY A 151 2.51 -23.03 -9.48
C GLY A 151 3.30 -22.61 -8.22
N HIS A 152 3.88 -23.59 -7.51
CA HIS A 152 4.60 -23.36 -6.26
C HIS A 152 5.72 -22.31 -6.37
N ARG A 153 6.53 -22.37 -7.43
CA ARG A 153 7.63 -21.41 -7.66
C ARG A 153 7.13 -19.97 -7.76
N PHE A 154 6.03 -19.76 -8.47
CA PHE A 154 5.44 -18.43 -8.63
C PHE A 154 4.88 -17.89 -7.31
N TYR A 155 4.23 -18.75 -6.50
CA TYR A 155 3.81 -18.38 -5.15
C TYR A 155 5.00 -17.94 -4.26
N GLN A 156 6.11 -18.68 -4.30
CA GLN A 156 7.33 -18.30 -3.58
C GLN A 156 7.88 -16.95 -4.03
N ILE A 157 7.86 -16.67 -5.34
CA ILE A 157 8.29 -15.38 -5.89
C ILE A 157 7.40 -14.25 -5.37
N ILE A 158 6.08 -14.42 -5.33
CA ILE A 158 5.17 -13.41 -4.76
C ILE A 158 5.47 -13.19 -3.28
N LYS A 159 5.60 -14.26 -2.49
CA LYS A 159 5.89 -14.19 -1.06
C LYS A 159 7.20 -13.44 -0.80
N PHE A 160 8.24 -13.77 -1.57
CA PHE A 160 9.52 -13.07 -1.51
C PHE A 160 9.39 -11.60 -1.96
N GLY A 161 8.65 -11.33 -3.03
CA GLY A 161 8.41 -9.99 -3.55
C GLY A 161 7.71 -9.07 -2.57
N ILE A 162 6.72 -9.57 -1.82
CA ILE A 162 6.03 -8.80 -0.77
C ILE A 162 7.02 -8.43 0.35
N VAL A 163 7.83 -9.39 0.80
CA VAL A 163 8.84 -9.14 1.85
C VAL A 163 9.92 -8.18 1.34
N GLN A 164 10.39 -8.36 0.11
CA GLN A 164 11.37 -7.49 -0.53
C GLN A 164 10.85 -6.05 -0.62
N TYR A 165 9.62 -5.87 -1.11
CA TYR A 165 8.98 -4.56 -1.17
C TYR A 165 8.90 -3.90 0.20
N MET A 166 8.48 -4.67 1.22
CA MET A 166 8.36 -4.18 2.59
C MET A 166 9.71 -3.67 3.14
N LEU A 167 10.79 -4.42 2.92
CA LEU A 167 12.13 -4.03 3.34
C LEU A 167 12.66 -2.82 2.59
N ILE A 168 12.50 -2.78 1.26
CA ILE A 168 12.95 -1.66 0.43
C ILE A 168 12.22 -0.39 0.86
N LYS A 169 10.89 -0.44 0.99
CA LYS A 169 10.09 0.73 1.35
C LYS A 169 10.42 1.25 2.75
N ALA A 170 10.57 0.37 3.73
CA ALA A 170 11.01 0.76 5.07
C ALA A 170 12.41 1.37 5.07
N PHE A 171 13.35 0.80 4.31
CA PHE A 171 14.70 1.34 4.20
C PHE A 171 14.71 2.71 3.52
N THR A 172 13.96 2.89 2.44
CA THR A 172 13.81 4.18 1.75
C THR A 172 13.21 5.24 2.68
N ALA A 173 12.18 4.88 3.46
CA ALA A 173 11.58 5.81 4.42
C ALA A 173 12.57 6.24 5.52
N ILE A 174 13.33 5.30 6.08
CA ILE A 174 14.39 5.61 7.07
C ILE A 174 15.48 6.50 6.43
N LEU A 175 15.89 6.19 5.20
CA LEU A 175 16.89 6.97 4.48
C LEU A 175 16.39 8.40 4.22
N ALA A 176 15.11 8.58 3.87
CA ALA A 176 14.50 9.89 3.70
C ALA A 176 14.59 10.73 4.99
N VAL A 177 14.25 10.14 6.16
CA VAL A 177 14.38 10.83 7.47
C VAL A 177 15.81 11.29 7.72
N ILE A 178 16.79 10.43 7.41
CA ILE A 178 18.21 10.72 7.63
C ILE A 178 18.65 11.85 6.70
N LEU A 179 18.27 11.80 5.42
CA LEU A 179 18.61 12.84 4.44
C LEU A 179 17.95 14.18 4.76
N GLU A 180 16.73 14.16 5.32
CA GLU A 180 16.04 15.35 5.81
C GLU A 180 16.76 15.95 7.03
N ALA A 181 17.21 15.10 7.97
CA ALA A 181 18.00 15.56 9.12
C ALA A 181 19.33 16.23 8.72
N PHE A 182 19.90 15.83 7.57
CA PHE A 182 21.09 16.48 6.98
C PHE A 182 20.76 17.70 6.11
N GLY A 183 19.48 18.02 5.89
CA GLY A 183 19.03 19.16 5.09
C GLY A 183 19.28 19.02 3.59
N VAL A 184 19.53 17.80 3.10
CA VAL A 184 19.77 17.50 1.68
C VAL A 184 18.48 17.05 0.97
N TYR A 185 17.55 16.47 1.74
CA TYR A 185 16.23 16.09 1.26
C TYR A 185 15.31 17.32 1.27
N CYS A 186 14.88 17.74 0.08
CA CYS A 186 13.94 18.85 -0.08
C CYS A 186 12.59 18.30 -0.56
N GLU A 187 11.70 18.00 0.39
CA GLU A 187 10.30 17.67 0.10
C GLU A 187 9.64 18.80 -0.71
N GLY A 188 9.01 18.45 -1.84
CA GLY A 188 8.22 19.39 -2.65
C GLY A 188 8.98 20.43 -3.50
N GLU A 189 10.32 20.48 -3.47
CA GLU A 189 11.10 21.39 -4.33
C GLU A 189 11.90 20.65 -5.40
N PHE A 190 11.55 20.84 -6.68
CA PHE A 190 12.29 20.29 -7.83
C PHE A 190 13.58 21.08 -8.13
N LYS A 191 14.52 21.12 -7.17
CA LYS A 191 15.84 21.73 -7.34
C LYS A 191 16.88 20.65 -7.65
N PRO A 192 17.76 20.83 -8.66
CA PRO A 192 18.78 19.84 -9.03
C PRO A 192 19.89 19.64 -7.98
N GLY A 193 19.88 20.38 -6.87
CA GLY A 193 20.81 20.24 -5.75
C GLY A 193 20.20 19.56 -4.50
N CYS A 194 18.93 19.16 -4.56
CA CYS A 194 18.28 18.37 -3.52
C CYS A 194 18.21 16.91 -4.00
N GLY A 195 18.65 15.95 -3.17
CA GLY A 195 18.88 14.56 -3.56
C GLY A 195 18.66 13.57 -2.44
#